data_AF-A0A3B9QTV3-F1
#
_entry.id   AF-A0A3B9QTV3-F1
#
_cell.length_a   1.000
_cell.length_b   1.000
_cell.length_c   1.000
_cell.angle_alpha   90.00
_cell.angle_beta   90.00
_cell.angle_gamma   90.00
#
_symmetry.space_group_name_H-M   'P 1'
#
loop_
_entity.id
_entity.type
_entity.pdbx_description
1 polymer ?
#
loop_
_entity_poly.entity_id
_entity_poly.type
_entity_poly.pdbx_seq_one_letter_code
_entity_poly.pdbx_strand_id
1 'polypeptide(L)' 'MHIIGLTGGIGSGKSTVSARLAELGATVVDADLIAREVVEPGEPALAE' A
#
# COMPACT_ATOMS: atom_id res chain seq x y z
N MET A 1 14.86 -11.04 -3.88
CA MET A 1 13.98 -9.87 -3.70
C MET A 1 13.73 -9.69 -2.22
N HIS A 2 13.93 -8.50 -1.68
CA HIS A 2 13.70 -8.20 -0.26
C HIS A 2 12.34 -7.53 -0.12
N ILE A 3 11.55 -7.96 0.87
CA ILE A 3 10.27 -7.34 1.21
C ILE A 3 10.45 -6.63 2.56
N ILE A 4 10.11 -5.34 2.59
CA ILE A 4 10.26 -4.49 3.78
C ILE A 4 8.88 -3.97 4.14
N GLY A 5 8.43 -4.27 5.36
CA GLY A 5 7.18 -3.74 5.89
C GLY A 5 7.37 -2.31 6.41
N LEU A 6 6.67 -1.36 5.81
CA LEU A 6 6.60 0.02 6.30
C LEU A 6 5.30 0.20 7.10
N THR A 7 5.42 0.48 8.40
CA THR A 7 4.28 0.69 9.30
C THR A 7 4.49 1.94 10.17
N GLY A 8 3.47 2.30 10.95
CA GLY A 8 3.44 3.51 11.77
C GLY A 8 2.02 3.97 12.05
N GLY A 9 1.81 4.70 13.15
CA GLY A 9 0.49 5.24 13.53
C GLY A 9 -0.07 6.27 12.56
N ILE A 10 -1.29 6.75 12.83
CA ILE A 10 -1.88 7.89 12.11
C ILE A 10 -0.99 9.13 12.25
N GLY A 11 -0.81 9.90 11.16
CA GLY A 11 0.03 11.11 11.17
C GLY A 11 1.55 10.89 11.27
N SER A 12 2.04 9.64 11.30
CA SER A 12 3.48 9.34 11.42
C SER A 12 4.31 9.58 10.15
N GLY A 13 3.68 9.95 9.04
CA GLY A 13 4.39 10.23 7.78
C GLY A 13 4.77 9.01 6.95
N LYS A 14 4.10 7.85 7.13
CA LYS A 14 4.31 6.64 6.29
C LYS A 14 4.30 6.95 4.80
N SER A 15 3.31 7.70 4.32
CA SER A 15 3.20 8.07 2.91
C SER A 15 4.42 8.84 2.42
N THR A 16 4.95 9.77 3.23
CA THR A 16 6.20 10.49 2.93
C THR A 16 7.39 9.54 2.82
N VAL A 17 7.55 8.61 3.77
CA VAL A 17 8.65 7.63 3.73
C VAL A 17 8.52 6.71 2.52
N SER A 18 7.31 6.23 2.21
CA SER A 18 7.07 5.37 1.04
C SER A 18 7.40 6.07 -0.27
N ALA A 19 7.04 7.35 -0.42
CA ALA A 19 7.37 8.15 -1.60
C ALA A 19 8.87 8.33 -1.77
N ARG A 20 9.60 8.58 -0.67
CA ARG A 20 11.07 8.68 -0.69
C ARG A 20 11.75 7.36 -1.05
N LEU A 21 11.22 6.23 -0.59
CA LEU A 21 11.72 4.92 -1.00
C LEU A 21 11.47 4.67 -2.50
N ALA A 22 10.30 5.09 -3.02
CA ALA A 22 10.01 5.02 -4.45
C ALA A 22 10.97 5.86 -5.30
N GLU A 23 11.26 7.10 -4.87
CA GLU A 23 12.26 7.99 -5.52
C GLU A 23 13.66 7.35 -5.59
N LEU A 24 13.99 6.50 -4.61
CA LEU A 24 15.26 5.75 -4.55
C LEU A 24 15.22 4.42 -5.33
N GLY A 25 14.12 4.12 -6.03
CA GLY A 25 13.97 2.95 -6.89
C GLY A 25 13.27 1.75 -6.24
N ALA A 26 12.71 1.90 -5.04
CA ALA A 26 11.90 0.84 -4.45
C ALA A 26 10.53 0.74 -5.15
N THR A 27 10.07 -0.48 -5.41
CA THR A 27 8.66 -0.71 -5.75
C THR A 27 7.83 -0.60 -4.47
N VAL A 28 6.88 0.33 -4.44
CA VAL A 28 5.94 0.48 -3.32
C VAL A 28 4.69 -0.35 -3.60
N VAL A 29 4.32 -1.17 -2.61
CA VAL A 29 3.06 -1.92 -2.59
C VAL A 29 2.22 -1.34 -1.46
N ASP A 30 1.17 -0.61 -1.79
CA ASP A 30 0.29 0.06 -0.82
C ASP A 30 -0.87 -0.85 -0.44
N ALA A 31 -0.89 -1.29 0.82
CA ALA A 31 -1.92 -2.20 1.32
C ALA A 31 -3.31 -1.54 1.43
N ASP A 32 -3.37 -0.23 1.72
CA ASP A 32 -4.65 0.49 1.85
C ASP A 32 -5.29 0.67 0.48
N LEU A 33 -4.48 0.90 -0.56
CA LEU A 33 -4.95 0.96 -1.95
C LEU A 33 -5.49 -0.40 -2.40
N ILE A 34 -4.68 -1.45 -2.23
CA ILE A 34 -5.07 -2.82 -2.65
C ILE A 34 -6.34 -3.26 -1.92
N ALA A 35 -6.46 -2.97 -0.63
CA ALA A 35 -7.66 -3.31 0.14
C ALA A 35 -8.94 -2.67 -0.42
N ARG A 36 -8.84 -1.51 -1.09
CA ARG A 36 -9.97 -0.86 -1.79
C ARG A 36 -10.21 -1.47 -3.16
N GLU A 37 -9.14 -1.71 -3.92
CA GLU A 37 -9.21 -2.29 -5.27
C GLU A 37 -9.88 -3.67 -5.27
N VAL A 38 -9.51 -4.54 -4.33
CA VAL A 38 -10.06 -5.91 -4.28
C VAL A 38 -11.56 -5.97 -3.96
N VAL A 39 -12.14 -4.89 -3.44
CA VAL A 39 -13.57 -4.77 -3.14
C VAL A 39 -14.30 -3.83 -4.10
N GLU A 40 -13.72 -3.54 -5.27
CA GLU A 40 -14.44 -2.80 -6.31
C GLU A 40 -15.64 -3.61 -6.87
N PRO A 41 -16.70 -2.94 -7.35
CA PRO A 41 -17.83 -3.62 -7.96
C PRO A 41 -17.41 -4.55 -9.10
N GLY A 42 -17.74 -5.84 -8.96
CA GLY A 42 -17.37 -6.88 -9.91
C GLY A 42 -16.15 -7.71 -9.50
N GLU A 43 -15.42 -7.30 -8.46
CA GLU A 43 -14.32 -8.08 -7.92
C GLU A 43 -14.81 -9.24 -7.02
N PRO A 44 -14.11 -10.39 -7.01
CA PRO A 44 -14.50 -11.54 -6.21
C PRO A 44 -14.57 -11.26 -4.70
N ALA A 45 -13.76 -10.33 -4.19
CA ALA A 45 -13.75 -10.06 -2.74
C ALA A 45 -14.95 -9.23 -2.28
N LEU A 46 -15.72 -8.63 -3.20
CA LEU A 46 -17.01 -8.00 -2.91
C LEU A 46 -18.20 -8.96 -3.15
N ALA A 47 -17.99 -10.07 -3.85
CA ALA A 47 -19.09 -10.99 -4.19
C ALA A 47 -19.66 -11.66 -2.92
N GLU A 48 -20.95 -11.41 -2.67
CA GLU A 48 -21.78 -12.12 -1.67
C GLU A 48 -22.17 -13.53 -2.14
#